data_AF-A0A968VYH7-F1
#
_entry.id   AF-A0A968VYH7-F1
#
_cell.length_a   1.000
_cell.length_b   1.000
_cell.length_c   1.000
_cell.angle_alpha   90.00
_cell.angle_beta   90.00
_cell.angle_gamma   90.00
#
_symmetry.space_group_name_H-M   'P 1'
#
loop_
_entity.id
_entity.type
_entity.pdbx_description
1 polymer ?
#
loop_
_entity_poly.entity_id
_entity_poly.type
_entity_poly.pdbx_seq_one_letter_code
_entity_poly.pdbx_strand_id
1 'polypeptide(L)' 'MEQTTTATASLQKGQCLTERQLNDMGITPTNIDCFQFSHFLLYAKDNQRVIVQPLPHNQYKVIRVYDYIESNSAIWIG' A
#
# COMPACT_ATOMS: atom_id res chain seq x y z
N MET A 1 18.00 -23.51 16.55
CA MET A 1 16.76 -22.70 16.49
C MET A 1 16.83 -21.90 15.22
N GLU A 2 16.20 -22.40 14.17
CA GLU A 2 16.19 -21.77 12.85
C GLU A 2 15.21 -20.60 12.89
N GLN A 3 15.73 -19.38 12.87
CA GLN A 3 14.93 -18.17 12.70
C GLN A 3 14.31 -18.22 11.30
N THR A 4 13.05 -18.65 11.23
CA THR A 4 12.22 -18.49 10.04
C THR A 4 11.87 -17.01 9.95
N THR A 5 12.74 -16.23 9.33
CA THR A 5 12.43 -14.86 8.91
C THR A 5 11.38 -14.97 7.81
N THR A 6 10.11 -14.90 8.22
CA THR A 6 8.99 -14.67 7.32
C THR A 6 9.27 -13.34 6.64
N ALA A 7 9.83 -13.39 5.43
CA ALA A 7 10.04 -12.21 4.61
C ALA A 7 8.65 -11.65 4.32
N THR A 8 8.22 -10.65 5.09
CA THR A 8 7.04 -9.86 4.82
C THR A 8 7.23 -9.30 3.41
N ALA A 9 6.52 -9.84 2.43
CA ALA A 9 6.61 -9.42 1.05
C ALA A 9 6.39 -7.91 1.01
N SER A 10 7.46 -7.15 0.78
CA SER A 10 7.38 -5.70 0.85
C SER A 10 6.64 -5.20 -0.38
N LEU A 11 5.65 -4.34 -0.15
CA LEU A 11 4.85 -3.77 -1.22
C LEU A 11 5.71 -2.79 -2.01
N GLN A 12 5.86 -3.00 -3.33
CA GLN A 12 6.71 -2.16 -4.17
C GLN A 12 5.90 -1.39 -5.22
N LYS A 13 6.34 -0.17 -5.52
CA LYS A 13 5.79 0.62 -6.63
C LYS A 13 5.95 -0.13 -7.94
N GLY A 14 4.88 -0.16 -8.74
CA GLY A 14 4.83 -0.81 -10.05
C GLY A 14 4.39 -2.27 -10.00
N GLN A 15 4.28 -2.87 -8.82
CA GLN A 15 3.80 -4.23 -8.65
C GLN A 15 2.31 -4.33 -9.01
N CYS A 16 1.94 -5.39 -9.74
CA CYS A 16 0.55 -5.73 -9.99
C CYS A 16 0.13 -6.84 -9.02
N LEU A 17 -0.95 -6.59 -8.29
CA LEU A 17 -1.49 -7.49 -7.27
C LEU A 17 -2.97 -7.73 -7.54
N THR A 18 -3.45 -8.89 -7.16
CA THR A 18 -4.89 -9.17 -7.10
C THR A 18 -5.48 -8.63 -5.80
N GLU A 19 -6.80 -8.44 -5.77
CA GLU A 19 -7.52 -8.08 -4.54
C GLU A 19 -7.20 -9.04 -3.38
N ARG A 20 -7.13 -10.35 -3.69
CA ARG A 20 -6.78 -11.38 -2.72
C ARG A 20 -5.38 -11.16 -2.13
N GLN A 21 -4.38 -10.86 -2.96
CA GLN A 21 -3.02 -10.61 -2.48
C GLN A 21 -2.93 -9.34 -1.64
N LEU A 22 -3.66 -8.28 -2.00
CA LEU A 22 -3.76 -7.07 -1.18
C LEU A 22 -4.35 -7.40 0.20
N ASN A 23 -5.45 -8.16 0.24
CA ASN A 23 -6.08 -8.61 1.48
C ASN A 23 -5.17 -9.54 2.30
N ASP A 24 -4.49 -10.50 1.68
CA ASP A 24 -3.51 -11.40 2.34
C ASP A 24 -2.33 -10.61 2.93
N MET A 25 -1.96 -9.48 2.31
CA MET A 25 -0.98 -8.54 2.83
C MET A 25 -1.52 -7.62 3.94
N GLY A 26 -2.83 -7.68 4.25
CA GLY A 26 -3.50 -6.82 5.21
C GLY A 26 -3.77 -5.39 4.70
N ILE A 27 -3.72 -5.18 3.38
CA ILE A 27 -3.94 -3.89 2.73
C ILE A 27 -5.39 -3.85 2.26
N THR A 28 -6.22 -3.10 2.96
CA THR A 28 -7.66 -3.03 2.70
C THR A 28 -8.04 -1.73 1.98
N PRO A 29 -9.06 -1.76 1.10
CA PRO A 29 -9.56 -0.54 0.47
C PRO A 29 -10.07 0.42 1.54
N THR A 30 -9.78 1.70 1.35
CA THR A 30 -10.44 2.77 2.11
C THR A 30 -11.61 3.29 1.31
N ASN A 31 -12.62 3.88 1.98
CA ASN A 31 -13.75 4.54 1.31
C ASN A 31 -13.35 5.89 0.65
N ILE A 32 -12.06 6.09 0.39
CA ILE A 32 -11.50 7.35 -0.12
C ILE A 32 -10.98 7.09 -1.53
N ASP A 33 -11.61 7.74 -2.51
CA ASP A 33 -11.06 7.86 -3.85
C ASP A 33 -10.00 8.96 -3.84
N CYS A 34 -8.76 8.64 -4.25
CA CYS A 34 -7.67 9.60 -4.19
C CYS A 34 -7.79 10.71 -5.24
N PHE A 35 -8.39 10.40 -6.40
CA PHE A 35 -8.47 11.32 -7.53
C PHE A 35 -9.72 11.02 -8.35
N GLN A 36 -10.74 11.89 -8.25
CA GLN A 36 -12.00 11.76 -9.00
C GLN A 36 -11.81 11.63 -10.52
N PHE A 37 -10.71 12.18 -11.06
CA PHE A 37 -10.43 12.19 -12.51
C PHE A 37 -9.54 11.03 -13.00
N SER A 38 -8.91 10.26 -12.12
CA SER A 38 -7.82 9.35 -12.54
C SER A 38 -8.01 7.90 -12.11
N HIS A 39 -9.20 7.54 -11.61
CA HIS A 39 -9.56 6.18 -11.21
C HIS A 39 -8.53 5.54 -10.26
N PHE A 40 -7.95 6.30 -9.32
CA PHE A 40 -7.02 5.75 -8.33
C PHE A 40 -7.72 5.51 -7.00
N LEU A 41 -7.48 4.34 -6.43
CA LEU A 41 -8.06 3.93 -5.15
C LEU A 41 -7.02 4.04 -4.04
N LEU A 42 -7.44 4.50 -2.88
CA LEU A 42 -6.62 4.50 -1.69
C LEU A 42 -6.87 3.24 -0.87
N TYR A 43 -5.80 2.52 -0.59
CA TYR A 43 -5.78 1.40 0.34
C TYR A 43 -4.92 1.78 1.54
N ALA A 44 -5.18 1.16 2.69
CA ALA A 44 -4.44 1.41 3.91
C ALA A 44 -4.16 0.12 4.68
N LYS A 45 -3.03 0.11 5.38
CA LYS A 45 -2.62 -0.90 6.35
C LYS A 45 -1.82 -0.21 7.45
N ASP A 46 -2.28 -0.24 8.69
CA ASP A 46 -1.58 0.38 9.83
C ASP A 46 -1.13 1.83 9.52
N ASN A 47 0.17 2.08 9.59
CA ASN A 47 0.81 3.35 9.24
C ASN A 47 1.24 3.43 7.77
N GLN A 48 0.62 2.67 6.88
CA GLN A 48 0.97 2.68 5.46
C GLN A 48 -0.27 2.97 4.61
N ARG A 49 -0.11 3.88 3.65
CA ARG A 49 -1.12 4.19 2.64
C ARG A 49 -0.60 3.81 1.28
N VAL A 50 -1.45 3.17 0.49
CA VAL A 50 -1.12 2.65 -0.82
C VAL A 50 -2.10 3.22 -1.81
N ILE A 51 -1.59 3.90 -2.84
CA ILE A 51 -2.41 4.29 -3.98
C ILE A 51 -2.26 3.21 -5.03
N VAL A 52 -3.39 2.62 -5.41
CA VAL A 52 -3.46 1.61 -6.46
C VAL A 52 -4.28 2.10 -7.64
N GLN A 53 -3.90 1.65 -8.83
CA GLN A 53 -4.68 1.81 -10.04
C GLN A 53 -5.40 0.48 -10.32
N PRO A 54 -6.74 0.45 -10.38
CA PRO A 54 -7.48 -0.69 -10.84
C PRO A 54 -7.16 -0.95 -12.31
N LEU A 55 -6.88 -2.20 -12.62
CA LEU A 55 -6.65 -2.75 -13.94
C LEU A 55 -7.74 -3.80 -14.24
N PRO A 56 -7.93 -4.17 -15.52
CA PRO A 56 -8.83 -5.25 -15.87
C PRO A 56 -8.52 -6.56 -15.13
N HIS A 57 -9.51 -7.44 -15.00
CA HIS A 57 -9.39 -8.74 -14.34
C HIS A 57 -9.08 -8.70 -12.83
N ASN A 58 -9.65 -7.73 -12.11
CA ASN A 58 -9.48 -7.57 -10.64
C ASN A 58 -8.01 -7.46 -10.20
N GLN A 59 -7.22 -6.79 -11.03
CA GLN A 59 -5.83 -6.48 -10.75
C GLN A 59 -5.68 -5.03 -10.32
N TYR A 60 -4.68 -4.78 -9.51
CA TYR A 60 -4.38 -3.49 -8.91
C TYR A 60 -2.89 -3.25 -9.05
N LYS A 61 -2.54 -2.18 -9.76
CA LYS A 61 -1.15 -1.76 -9.89
C LYS A 61 -0.82 -0.78 -8.77
N VAL A 62 0.19 -1.08 -7.98
CA VAL A 62 0.70 -0.17 -6.95
C VAL A 62 1.34 1.04 -7.63
N ILE A 63 0.74 2.22 -7.46
CA ILE A 63 1.25 3.47 -8.02
C ILE A 63 2.20 4.15 -7.05
N ARG A 64 1.86 4.11 -5.77
CA ARG A 64 2.67 4.69 -4.71
C ARG A 64 2.38 4.04 -3.38
N VAL A 65 3.42 3.96 -2.56
CA VAL A 65 3.36 3.50 -1.18
C VAL A 65 3.87 4.65 -0.32
N TYR A 66 3.13 5.01 0.71
CA TYR A 66 3.44 6.06 1.67
C TYR A 66 3.48 5.45 3.04
N ASP A 67 4.56 5.68 3.78
CA ASP A 67 4.57 5.45 5.21
C ASP A 67 4.06 6.73 5.89
N TYR A 68 2.99 6.59 6.67
CA TYR A 68 2.48 7.60 7.58
C TYR A 68 3.49 7.76 8.71
N ILE A 69 4.29 8.81 8.61
CA ILE A 69 5.15 9.24 9.71
C ILE A 69 4.26 10.09 10.61
N GLU A 70 3.96 9.62 11.83
CA GLU A 70 3.32 10.47 12.83
C GLU A 70 4.18 11.73 13.01
N SER A 71 3.56 12.90 12.89
CA SER A 71 4.18 14.24 12.96
C SER A 71 4.76 14.60 14.35
N ASN A 72 5.10 13.61 15.18
CA ASN A 72 5.81 13.79 16.45
C ASN A 72 7.31 13.44 16.35
N SER A 73 7.78 13.00 15.19
CA SER A 73 9.21 12.81 14.95
C SER A 73 9.79 14.09 14.35
N ALA A 74 10.14 15.05 15.21
CA ALA A 74 10.97 16.19 14.83
C ALA A 74 12.37 15.69 14.45
N ILE A 75 12.53 15.25 13.20
CA ILE A 75 13.83 14.95 12.63
C ILE A 75 14.42 16.27 12.18
N TRP A 76 15.28 16.85 13.01
CA TRP A 76 16.21 17.91 12.61
C TRP A 76 17.20 17.30 11.61
N ILE A 77 17.09 17.67 10.34
CA ILE A 77 18.17 17.47 9.38
C ILE A 77 19.01 18.75 9.42
N GLY A 78 20.16 18.66 10.10
CA GLY A 78 21.23 19.67 10.06
C GLY A 78 22.13 19.50 8.84
#